data_AF-R0MB45-F1
#
_entry.id   AF-R0MB45-F1
#
_cell.length_a   1.000
_cell.length_b   1.000
_cell.length_c   1.000
_cell.angle_alpha   90.00
_cell.angle_beta   90.00
_cell.angle_gamma   90.00
#
_symmetry.space_group_name_H-M   'P 1'
#
loop_
_entity.id
_entity.type
_entity.pdbx_description
1 polymer ?
#
loop_
_entity_poly.entity_id
_entity_poly.type
_entity_poly.pdbx_seq_one_letter_code
_entity_poly.pdbx_strand_id
1 'polypeptide(L)'
;MYFLLYKTKISNVDNSTTFCLFGRELLISGEPNLSTAHLEKSRIRKLSFIMKDAYLPWLYICEDGENITEDAIKEIKKKVKLDEFEESSIEVLKYKNIFHEDLSENITAIRFMKKMSYSSNIGFTKIKKKIKQFKNYEEFFLISKKIKGPCLLKIDYNEDFILYNQFKNVNLEASNTITVLGKVDLPKINYSSLAIKHHNNIVEGYSLCINGNKFICGMKDNSVELKTIKNGNNIFKTYSQEQKIIKDIQYYLDNEQVDNLVVYNLPHVILNKFNFVRFLFCDLYAYSLGNLKCRDYSIEDLRDYYNCKANSFSFNFYFGDKFAKLSTESKLIYDIYIASDALLLAKEMAEISGCSMIRCCLII
;
A
#
# COMPACT_ATOMS: atom_id res chain seq x y z
N MET A 1 21.50 -0.74 -0.57
CA MET A 1 20.61 0.28 0.06
C MET A 1 19.72 -0.35 1.10
N TYR A 2 19.35 0.42 2.13
CA TYR A 2 18.41 -0.01 3.17
C TYR A 2 17.06 0.72 3.05
N PHE A 3 15.97 -0.03 3.13
CA PHE A 3 14.62 0.48 2.86
C PHE A 3 13.61 -0.03 3.89
N LEU A 4 12.97 0.89 4.60
CA LEU A 4 11.86 0.64 5.51
C LEU A 4 10.58 0.48 4.69
N LEU A 5 10.09 -0.75 4.54
CA LEU A 5 8.87 -1.07 3.81
C LEU A 5 7.64 -0.77 4.65
N TYR A 6 6.64 -0.09 4.07
CA TYR A 6 5.30 0.05 4.67
C TYR A 6 4.23 -0.70 3.90
N LYS A 7 4.33 -0.67 2.57
CA LYS A 7 3.25 -1.10 1.68
C LYS A 7 3.80 -1.65 0.38
N THR A 8 3.14 -2.70 -0.08
CA THR A 8 3.31 -3.29 -1.40
C THR A 8 2.13 -2.89 -2.30
N LYS A 9 2.37 -2.79 -3.61
CA LYS A 9 1.31 -2.78 -4.63
C LYS A 9 1.79 -3.43 -5.91
N ILE A 10 0.88 -4.07 -6.62
CA ILE A 10 1.12 -4.58 -7.97
C ILE A 10 0.29 -3.80 -8.97
N SER A 11 0.92 -3.42 -10.08
CA SER A 11 0.25 -2.87 -11.25
C SER A 11 0.63 -3.67 -12.48
N ASN A 12 -0.38 -4.12 -13.23
CA ASN A 12 -0.18 -4.75 -14.52
C ASN A 12 -0.27 -3.66 -15.58
N VAL A 13 0.79 -3.46 -16.36
CA VAL A 13 0.83 -2.52 -17.48
C VAL A 13 1.45 -3.26 -18.66
N ASP A 14 0.70 -3.36 -19.77
CA ASP A 14 1.18 -3.85 -21.07
C ASP A 14 1.99 -5.16 -21.00
N ASN A 15 1.37 -6.23 -20.49
CA ASN A 15 1.96 -7.57 -20.30
C ASN A 15 3.18 -7.66 -19.36
N SER A 16 3.57 -6.55 -18.72
CA SER A 16 4.57 -6.52 -17.66
C SER A 16 3.91 -6.35 -16.29
N THR A 17 4.28 -7.20 -15.33
CA THR A 17 3.85 -7.04 -13.94
C THR A 17 4.87 -6.15 -13.24
N THR A 18 4.46 -4.93 -12.87
CA THR A 18 5.29 -4.04 -12.07
C THR A 18 4.91 -4.19 -10.60
N PHE A 19 5.88 -4.64 -9.81
CA PHE A 19 5.78 -4.69 -8.36
C PHE A 19 6.28 -3.37 -7.77
N CYS A 20 5.59 -2.79 -6.81
CA CYS A 20 5.95 -1.51 -6.20
C CYS A 20 6.06 -1.67 -4.68
N LEU A 21 7.18 -1.24 -4.12
CA LEU A 21 7.39 -1.06 -2.69
C LEU A 21 7.29 0.43 -2.35
N PHE A 22 6.52 0.75 -1.33
CA PHE A 22 6.36 2.09 -0.77
C PHE A 22 6.86 2.10 0.67
N GLY A 23 7.65 3.12 0.99
CA GLY A 23 8.38 3.15 2.23
C GLY A 23 9.38 4.30 2.29
N ARG A 24 10.40 4.13 3.11
CA ARG A 24 11.46 5.10 3.27
C ARG A 24 12.83 4.49 3.07
N GLU A 25 13.67 5.19 2.32
CA GLU A 25 15.09 4.88 2.18
C GLU A 25 15.85 5.45 3.38
N LEU A 26 16.68 4.63 4.02
CA LEU A 26 17.60 5.07 5.07
C LEU A 26 18.84 5.72 4.46
N LEU A 27 19.18 6.91 4.93
CA LEU A 27 20.33 7.70 4.48
C LEU A 27 21.53 7.47 5.39
N ILE A 28 22.07 6.24 5.35
CA ILE A 28 23.17 5.78 6.20
C ILE A 28 24.32 5.23 5.36
N SER A 29 25.55 5.32 5.89
CA SER A 29 26.77 4.83 5.22
C SER A 29 27.17 3.40 5.61
N GLY A 30 26.56 2.82 6.65
CA GLY A 30 26.88 1.49 7.17
C GLY A 30 25.66 0.57 7.28
N GLU A 31 25.86 -0.61 7.88
CA GLU A 31 24.74 -1.51 8.17
C GLU A 31 23.88 -0.95 9.33
N PRO A 32 22.55 -0.92 9.17
CA PRO A 32 21.64 -0.41 10.19
C PRO A 32 21.51 -1.40 11.35
N ASN A 33 21.49 -0.88 12.58
CA ASN A 33 21.01 -1.65 13.72
C ASN A 33 19.48 -1.69 13.69
N LEU A 34 18.88 -2.89 13.67
CA LEU A 34 17.42 -3.08 13.61
C LEU A 34 16.67 -2.33 14.74
N SER A 35 17.24 -2.27 15.93
CA SER A 35 16.61 -1.61 17.09
C SER A 35 16.53 -0.09 16.96
N THR A 36 17.42 0.53 16.17
CA THR A 36 17.49 2.00 16.02
C THR A 36 17.26 2.47 14.59
N ALA A 37 17.09 1.58 13.62
CA ALA A 37 16.93 1.91 12.20
C ALA A 37 15.79 2.90 11.91
N HIS A 38 14.74 2.89 12.74
CA HIS A 38 13.60 3.79 12.63
C HIS A 38 13.92 5.25 13.02
N LEU A 39 15.02 5.46 13.77
CA LEU A 39 15.52 6.77 14.17
C LEU A 39 16.40 7.41 13.10
N GLU A 40 16.89 6.60 12.15
CA GLU A 40 17.79 7.07 11.11
C GLU A 40 17.14 8.08 10.18
N LYS A 41 17.96 9.01 9.68
CA LYS A 41 17.50 9.97 8.68
C LYS A 41 17.02 9.21 7.45
N SER A 42 15.82 9.53 7.00
CA SER A 42 15.18 8.82 5.91
C SER A 42 14.40 9.74 4.99
N ARG A 43 14.09 9.26 3.78
CA ARG A 43 13.26 9.98 2.80
C ARG A 43 12.24 9.06 2.17
N ILE A 44 11.06 9.58 1.84
CA ILE A 44 10.04 8.78 1.14
C ILE A 44 10.58 8.33 -0.22
N ARG A 45 10.39 7.04 -0.49
CA ARG A 45 10.75 6.43 -1.76
C ARG A 45 9.68 5.43 -2.20
N LYS A 46 9.41 5.43 -3.49
CA LYS A 46 8.75 4.33 -4.20
C LYS A 46 9.84 3.60 -4.96
N LEU A 47 9.91 2.29 -4.76
CA LEU A 47 10.72 1.41 -5.58
C LEU A 47 9.77 0.63 -6.48
N SER A 48 9.83 0.84 -7.79
CA SER A 48 9.13 -0.05 -8.73
C SER A 48 10.12 -1.09 -9.22
N PHE A 49 9.66 -2.31 -9.44
CA PHE A 49 10.39 -3.47 -9.90
C PHE A 49 9.61 -4.03 -11.08
N ILE A 50 10.18 -4.04 -12.28
CA ILE A 50 9.58 -4.81 -13.38
C ILE A 50 9.96 -6.26 -13.17
N MET A 51 8.98 -7.10 -12.84
CA MET A 51 9.16 -8.54 -12.83
C MET A 51 9.06 -9.02 -14.27
N LYS A 52 10.18 -8.96 -15.01
CA LYS A 52 10.32 -9.67 -16.29
C LYS A 52 10.15 -11.16 -16.01
N ASP A 53 9.35 -11.83 -16.83
CA ASP A 53 9.04 -13.25 -16.66
C ASP A 53 8.55 -13.57 -15.25
N ALA A 54 7.58 -12.80 -14.75
CA ALA A 54 6.97 -13.15 -13.47
C ALA A 54 6.36 -14.56 -13.59
N TYR A 55 6.90 -15.48 -12.79
CA TYR A 55 6.40 -16.85 -12.66
C TYR A 55 5.66 -17.00 -11.33
N LEU A 56 4.49 -17.65 -11.35
CA LEU A 56 3.82 -18.10 -10.14
C LEU A 56 3.96 -19.61 -10.01
N PRO A 57 4.15 -20.13 -8.79
CA PRO A 57 4.18 -21.56 -8.57
C PRO A 57 2.77 -22.15 -8.73
N TRP A 58 2.69 -23.20 -9.53
CA TRP A 58 1.52 -24.06 -9.64
C TRP A 58 1.83 -25.41 -9.01
N LEU A 59 0.82 -25.98 -8.36
CA LEU A 59 0.86 -27.32 -7.78
C LEU A 59 0.00 -28.24 -8.63
N TYR A 60 0.62 -29.20 -9.29
CA TYR A 60 -0.07 -30.25 -10.02
C TYR A 60 -0.07 -31.51 -9.17
N ILE A 61 -1.25 -31.86 -8.65
CA ILE A 61 -1.44 -33.00 -7.76
C ILE A 61 -1.53 -34.26 -8.61
N CYS A 62 -0.62 -35.20 -8.35
CA CYS A 62 -0.53 -36.45 -9.09
C CYS A 62 -1.68 -37.41 -8.70
N GLU A 63 -1.98 -38.35 -9.59
CA GLU A 63 -2.77 -39.53 -9.23
C GLU A 63 -1.98 -40.46 -8.29
N ASP A 64 -2.68 -41.37 -7.61
CA ASP A 64 -2.07 -42.37 -6.72
C ASP A 64 -1.56 -43.57 -7.52
N GLY A 65 -0.29 -43.97 -7.33
CA GLY A 65 0.30 -45.14 -7.97
C GLY A 65 1.83 -45.07 -8.15
N GLU A 66 2.43 -46.20 -8.51
CA GLU A 66 3.87 -46.31 -8.78
C GLU A 66 4.27 -45.55 -10.05
N ASN A 67 5.43 -44.88 -10.02
CA ASN A 67 6.04 -44.14 -11.14
C ASN A 67 5.21 -42.97 -11.72
N ILE A 68 4.01 -42.69 -11.19
CA ILE A 68 3.12 -41.63 -11.69
C ILE A 68 3.79 -40.26 -11.69
N THR A 69 4.60 -39.95 -10.66
CA THR A 69 5.25 -38.65 -10.54
C THR A 69 6.27 -38.42 -11.65
N GLU A 70 7.09 -39.42 -11.98
CA GLU A 70 8.09 -39.30 -13.05
C GLU A 70 7.43 -39.17 -14.42
N ASP A 71 6.38 -39.95 -14.66
CA ASP A 71 5.60 -39.89 -15.90
C ASP A 71 4.88 -38.55 -16.05
N ALA A 72 4.33 -38.00 -14.96
CA ALA A 72 3.73 -36.68 -14.94
C ALA A 72 4.76 -35.58 -15.26
N ILE A 73 5.98 -35.65 -14.72
CA ILE A 73 7.06 -34.70 -15.06
C ILE A 73 7.41 -34.78 -16.55
N LYS A 74 7.57 -35.99 -17.11
CA LYS A 74 7.83 -36.18 -18.54
C LYS A 74 6.70 -35.61 -19.40
N GLU A 75 5.45 -35.84 -18.99
CA GLU A 75 4.27 -35.32 -19.68
C GLU A 75 4.22 -33.78 -19.64
N ILE A 76 4.51 -33.16 -18.49
CA ILE A 76 4.59 -31.70 -18.33
C ILE A 76 5.66 -31.13 -19.28
N LYS A 77 6.89 -31.67 -19.24
CA LYS A 77 8.00 -31.20 -20.10
C LYS A 77 7.71 -31.35 -21.59
N LYS A 78 6.92 -32.35 -21.99
CA LYS A 78 6.52 -32.57 -23.38
C LYS A 78 5.43 -31.62 -23.84
N LYS A 79 4.47 -31.27 -22.96
CA LYS A 79 3.26 -30.52 -23.34
C LYS A 79 3.36 -29.01 -23.05
N VAL A 80 4.20 -28.58 -22.12
CA VAL A 80 4.44 -27.16 -21.82
C VAL A 80 5.69 -26.73 -22.57
N LYS A 81 5.66 -25.60 -23.29
CA LYS A 81 6.84 -25.14 -24.02
C LYS A 81 7.89 -24.60 -23.04
N LEU A 82 9.17 -24.80 -23.36
CA LEU A 82 10.30 -24.40 -22.51
C LEU A 82 10.35 -22.90 -22.19
N ASP A 83 9.75 -22.04 -23.02
CA ASP A 83 9.67 -20.60 -22.82
C ASP A 83 8.51 -20.16 -21.90
N GLU A 84 7.67 -21.10 -21.45
CA GLU A 84 6.47 -20.86 -20.64
C GLU A 84 6.62 -21.30 -19.17
N PHE A 85 7.69 -22.03 -18.85
CA PHE A 85 8.01 -22.48 -17.50
C PHE A 85 9.53 -22.48 -17.23
N GLU A 86 9.91 -22.36 -15.97
CA GLU A 86 11.31 -22.43 -15.56
C GLU A 86 11.68 -23.88 -15.21
N GLU A 87 12.47 -24.56 -16.04
CA GLU A 87 12.74 -26.00 -15.87
C GLU A 87 13.49 -26.35 -14.57
N SER A 88 14.38 -25.46 -14.11
CA SER A 88 15.08 -25.56 -12.83
C SER A 88 14.15 -25.49 -11.60
N SER A 89 12.89 -25.11 -11.79
CA SER A 89 11.92 -24.93 -10.71
C SER A 89 11.02 -26.14 -10.43
N ILE A 90 11.16 -27.23 -11.21
CA ILE A 90 10.35 -28.44 -11.03
C ILE A 90 10.80 -29.16 -9.77
N GLU A 91 9.91 -29.23 -8.78
CA GLU A 91 10.14 -29.89 -7.50
C GLU A 91 8.98 -30.81 -7.16
N VAL A 92 9.29 -32.00 -6.64
CA VAL A 92 8.29 -32.93 -6.10
C VAL A 92 8.12 -32.65 -4.62
N LEU A 93 6.90 -32.31 -4.22
CA LEU A 93 6.55 -31.95 -2.85
C LEU A 93 5.48 -32.88 -2.31
N LYS A 94 5.60 -33.22 -1.03
CA LYS A 94 4.59 -33.98 -0.29
C LYS A 94 3.85 -33.03 0.63
N TYR A 95 2.52 -33.05 0.58
CA TYR A 95 1.65 -32.22 1.39
C TYR A 95 0.65 -33.05 2.17
N LYS A 96 0.27 -32.54 3.34
CA LYS A 96 -0.94 -32.98 4.04
C LYS A 96 -2.12 -32.16 3.52
N ASN A 97 -3.11 -32.82 2.95
CA ASN A 97 -4.37 -32.22 2.53
C ASN A 97 -5.36 -32.20 3.70
N ILE A 98 -5.97 -31.03 3.91
CA ILE A 98 -6.95 -30.78 4.97
C ILE A 98 -8.25 -30.17 4.39
N PHE A 99 -8.20 -29.61 3.19
CA PHE A 99 -9.28 -28.76 2.65
C PHE A 99 -10.04 -29.37 1.48
N HIS A 100 -9.45 -30.32 0.76
CA HIS A 100 -10.04 -30.88 -0.46
C HIS A 100 -10.55 -32.30 -0.21
N GLU A 101 -11.87 -32.44 -0.08
CA GLU A 101 -12.53 -33.74 0.17
C GLU A 101 -12.27 -34.77 -0.93
N ASP A 102 -12.00 -34.31 -2.16
CA ASP A 102 -11.71 -35.15 -3.33
C ASP A 102 -10.29 -35.72 -3.37
N LEU A 103 -9.43 -35.35 -2.42
CA LEU A 103 -8.03 -35.74 -2.35
C LEU A 103 -7.73 -36.55 -1.08
N SER A 104 -6.75 -37.45 -1.18
CA SER A 104 -6.22 -38.21 -0.05
C SER A 104 -5.59 -37.30 1.01
N GLU A 105 -5.45 -37.77 2.26
CA GLU A 105 -4.82 -36.99 3.34
C GLU A 105 -3.36 -36.64 3.02
N ASN A 106 -2.63 -37.55 2.37
CA ASN A 106 -1.25 -37.32 1.95
C ASN A 106 -1.20 -37.27 0.42
N ILE A 107 -0.85 -36.10 -0.11
CA ILE A 107 -0.78 -35.87 -1.56
C ILE A 107 0.65 -35.64 -2.01
N THR A 108 0.96 -36.11 -3.22
CA THR A 108 2.19 -35.74 -3.93
C THR A 108 1.86 -34.72 -5.01
N ALA A 109 2.53 -33.57 -4.97
CA ALA A 109 2.35 -32.51 -5.93
C ALA A 109 3.67 -32.15 -6.61
N ILE A 110 3.61 -31.92 -7.92
CA ILE A 110 4.71 -31.35 -8.68
C ILE A 110 4.52 -29.84 -8.66
N ARG A 111 5.45 -29.13 -8.02
CA ARG A 111 5.54 -27.67 -8.07
C ARG A 111 6.41 -27.27 -9.24
N PHE A 112 5.96 -26.30 -10.04
CA PHE A 112 6.84 -25.61 -10.98
C PHE A 112 6.38 -24.17 -11.20
N MET A 113 7.34 -23.32 -11.56
CA MET A 113 7.17 -21.90 -11.81
C MET A 113 6.73 -21.68 -13.25
N LYS A 114 5.59 -21.01 -13.42
CA LYS A 114 4.92 -20.86 -14.72
C LYS A 114 4.63 -19.40 -15.06
N LYS A 115 4.89 -18.98 -16.31
CA LYS A 115 4.68 -17.58 -16.74
C LYS A 115 3.20 -17.20 -16.68
N MET A 116 2.94 -15.95 -16.32
CA MET A 116 1.56 -15.47 -16.12
C MET A 116 0.71 -15.37 -17.40
N SER A 117 1.34 -15.14 -18.56
CA SER A 117 0.66 -15.09 -19.86
C SER A 117 0.12 -16.45 -20.31
N TYR A 118 0.55 -17.53 -19.66
CA TYR A 118 0.14 -18.86 -20.02
C TYR A 118 -1.24 -19.19 -19.46
N SER A 119 -2.21 -19.28 -20.36
CA SER A 119 -3.60 -19.66 -20.07
C SER A 119 -3.98 -20.92 -20.86
N SER A 120 -3.19 -21.99 -20.76
CA SER A 120 -3.59 -23.23 -21.43
C SER A 120 -4.46 -24.12 -20.54
N ASN A 121 -5.58 -24.58 -21.11
CA ASN A 121 -6.36 -25.72 -20.63
C ASN A 121 -5.75 -27.04 -21.12
N ILE A 122 -4.43 -27.22 -20.95
CA ILE A 122 -3.80 -28.49 -21.32
C ILE A 122 -4.21 -29.57 -20.33
N GLY A 123 -4.92 -30.60 -20.81
CA GLY A 123 -5.19 -31.81 -20.03
C GLY A 123 -3.91 -32.64 -19.85
N PHE A 124 -3.71 -33.13 -18.62
CA PHE A 124 -2.64 -34.07 -18.28
C PHE A 124 -3.28 -35.35 -17.78
N THR A 125 -2.77 -36.49 -18.20
CA THR A 125 -3.38 -37.78 -17.87
C THR A 125 -3.00 -38.25 -16.47
N LYS A 126 -1.87 -37.78 -15.93
CA LYS A 126 -1.34 -38.18 -14.62
C LYS A 126 -1.58 -37.16 -13.50
N ILE A 127 -2.35 -36.11 -13.78
CA ILE A 127 -2.61 -35.01 -12.85
C ILE A 127 -4.09 -34.96 -12.53
N LYS A 128 -4.42 -35.30 -11.28
CA LYS A 128 -5.77 -35.30 -10.75
C LYS A 128 -6.32 -33.89 -10.59
N LYS A 129 -5.48 -32.95 -10.13
CA LYS A 129 -5.92 -31.58 -9.83
C LYS A 129 -4.81 -30.57 -10.02
N LYS A 130 -5.18 -29.36 -10.42
CA LYS A 130 -4.28 -28.21 -10.52
C LYS A 130 -4.69 -27.16 -9.51
N ILE A 131 -3.74 -26.73 -8.68
CA ILE A 131 -3.95 -25.70 -7.67
C ILE A 131 -2.94 -24.59 -7.90
N LYS A 132 -3.42 -23.35 -7.88
CA LYS A 132 -2.55 -22.18 -7.84
C LYS A 132 -2.10 -21.99 -6.39
N GLN A 133 -0.80 -22.06 -6.11
CA GLN A 133 -0.31 -22.02 -4.72
C GLN A 133 -0.58 -20.66 -4.05
N PHE A 134 -0.57 -19.57 -4.83
CA PHE A 134 -0.81 -18.21 -4.35
C PHE A 134 -1.82 -17.50 -5.26
N LYS A 135 -2.72 -16.69 -4.70
CA LYS A 135 -3.74 -15.96 -5.47
C LYS A 135 -3.11 -14.93 -6.40
N ASN A 136 -2.05 -14.25 -5.95
CA ASN A 136 -1.35 -13.21 -6.72
C ASN A 136 0.15 -13.12 -6.34
N TYR A 137 0.90 -12.30 -7.07
CA TYR A 137 2.33 -12.06 -6.81
C TYR A 137 2.62 -11.35 -5.49
N GLU A 138 1.69 -10.54 -4.99
CA GLU A 138 1.89 -9.83 -3.73
C GLU A 138 1.96 -10.86 -2.60
N GLU A 139 1.01 -11.78 -2.59
CA GLU A 139 0.99 -12.91 -1.67
C GLU A 139 2.23 -13.80 -1.83
N PHE A 140 2.59 -14.17 -3.07
CA PHE A 140 3.80 -14.97 -3.32
C PHE A 140 5.08 -14.28 -2.81
N PHE A 141 5.26 -12.99 -3.09
CA PHE A 141 6.42 -12.22 -2.66
C PHE A 141 6.48 -12.11 -1.13
N LEU A 142 5.37 -11.71 -0.50
CA LEU A 142 5.30 -11.56 0.96
C LEU A 142 5.60 -12.89 1.66
N ILE A 143 5.04 -14.01 1.19
CA ILE A 143 5.24 -15.33 1.78
C ILE A 143 6.67 -15.84 1.53
N SER A 144 7.15 -15.77 0.29
CA SER A 144 8.50 -16.27 -0.06
C SER A 144 9.62 -15.51 0.66
N LYS A 145 9.44 -14.20 0.88
CA LYS A 145 10.37 -13.37 1.65
C LYS A 145 10.06 -13.32 3.15
N LYS A 146 9.01 -14.03 3.63
CA LYS A 146 8.56 -14.05 5.02
C LYS A 146 8.29 -12.65 5.60
N ILE A 147 7.79 -11.73 4.77
CA ILE A 147 7.45 -10.37 5.16
C ILE A 147 6.13 -10.40 5.94
N LYS A 148 6.14 -9.83 7.15
CA LYS A 148 4.97 -9.69 8.00
C LYS A 148 4.91 -8.27 8.54
N GLY A 149 4.05 -7.43 7.95
CA GLY A 149 3.97 -6.01 8.28
C GLY A 149 5.21 -5.20 7.85
N PRO A 150 5.37 -3.98 8.41
CA PRO A 150 6.51 -3.12 8.13
C PRO A 150 7.85 -3.78 8.53
N CYS A 151 8.84 -3.71 7.65
CA CYS A 151 10.13 -4.35 7.87
C CYS A 151 11.26 -3.61 7.17
N LEU A 152 12.49 -3.88 7.61
CA LEU A 152 13.68 -3.35 6.97
C LEU A 152 14.18 -4.32 5.91
N LEU A 153 14.38 -3.79 4.71
CA LEU A 153 14.91 -4.50 3.55
C LEU A 153 16.33 -4.03 3.25
N LYS A 154 17.23 -4.96 2.98
CA LYS A 154 18.48 -4.73 2.26
C LYS A 154 18.23 -5.00 0.79
N ILE A 155 18.56 -4.03 -0.03
CA ILE A 155 18.40 -4.09 -1.48
C ILE A 155 19.80 -3.99 -2.08
N ASP A 156 20.28 -5.12 -2.60
CA ASP A 156 21.61 -5.28 -3.17
C ASP A 156 21.56 -4.92 -4.67
N TYR A 157 22.08 -3.76 -5.04
CA TYR A 157 22.11 -3.31 -6.44
C TYR A 157 23.50 -2.86 -6.86
N ASN A 158 23.83 -3.03 -8.14
CA ASN A 158 25.19 -2.90 -8.69
C ASN A 158 25.43 -1.66 -9.56
N GLU A 159 24.53 -0.68 -9.63
CA GLU A 159 24.78 0.53 -10.44
C GLU A 159 24.71 1.83 -9.62
N ASP A 160 25.76 2.64 -9.78
CA ASP A 160 25.88 4.02 -9.32
C ASP A 160 25.05 4.95 -10.22
N PHE A 161 23.95 5.54 -9.72
CA PHE A 161 23.28 6.62 -10.45
C PHE A 161 22.81 7.79 -9.58
N ILE A 162 23.19 8.96 -10.08
CA ILE A 162 23.05 10.31 -9.53
C ILE A 162 21.58 10.78 -9.59
N LEU A 163 21.24 11.59 -8.58
CA LEU A 163 19.99 12.30 -8.33
C LEU A 163 19.35 12.91 -9.59
N TYR A 164 18.01 12.82 -9.72
CA TYR A 164 17.10 13.99 -9.81
C TYR A 164 15.64 13.50 -9.79
N ASN A 165 14.87 14.04 -8.85
CA ASN A 165 13.42 13.96 -8.66
C ASN A 165 12.74 12.59 -8.44
N GLN A 166 11.71 12.66 -7.60
CA GLN A 166 10.96 11.59 -6.98
C GLN A 166 10.31 10.66 -8.03
N PHE A 167 10.25 9.36 -7.72
CA PHE A 167 9.58 8.29 -8.49
C PHE A 167 10.29 7.89 -9.80
N LYS A 168 11.13 6.84 -9.76
CA LYS A 168 11.59 6.16 -10.99
C LYS A 168 11.58 4.64 -10.84
N ASN A 169 11.24 3.98 -11.93
CA ASN A 169 11.10 2.53 -12.05
C ASN A 169 12.48 1.86 -12.08
N VAL A 170 12.64 0.79 -11.30
CA VAL A 170 13.84 -0.05 -11.27
C VAL A 170 13.49 -1.39 -11.93
N ASN A 171 14.40 -1.97 -12.69
CA ASN A 171 14.26 -3.33 -13.22
C ASN A 171 15.15 -4.23 -12.37
N LEU A 172 14.59 -5.11 -11.54
CA LEU A 172 15.38 -6.02 -10.72
C LEU A 172 14.70 -7.40 -10.69
N GLU A 173 15.51 -8.44 -10.60
CA GLU A 173 15.06 -9.80 -10.32
C GLU A 173 14.80 -9.95 -8.81
N ALA A 174 13.52 -9.88 -8.41
CA ALA A 174 13.10 -9.75 -7.00
C ALA A 174 13.60 -10.87 -6.05
N SER A 175 13.99 -12.04 -6.56
CA SER A 175 14.44 -13.18 -5.75
C SER A 175 15.85 -12.99 -5.18
N ASN A 176 16.78 -12.37 -5.91
CA ASN A 176 18.20 -12.28 -5.51
C ASN A 176 18.62 -10.89 -4.99
N THR A 177 17.80 -9.87 -5.19
CA THR A 177 18.16 -8.46 -4.89
C THR A 177 17.61 -7.97 -3.55
N ILE A 178 16.62 -8.66 -2.96
CA ILE A 178 15.92 -8.19 -1.75
C ILE A 178 16.11 -9.19 -0.61
N THR A 179 16.72 -8.74 0.47
CA THR A 179 16.89 -9.46 1.72
C THR A 179 16.11 -8.78 2.82
N VAL A 180 15.25 -9.53 3.53
CA VAL A 180 14.53 -9.02 4.71
C VAL A 180 15.45 -9.12 5.92
N LEU A 181 15.81 -7.98 6.51
CA LEU A 181 16.67 -7.96 7.68
C LEU A 181 15.90 -8.21 8.97
N GLY A 182 14.66 -7.74 9.04
CA GLY A 182 13.80 -7.98 10.21
C GLY A 182 12.73 -6.91 10.39
N LYS A 183 11.96 -7.11 11.46
CA LYS A 183 10.98 -6.14 11.94
C LYS A 183 11.69 -4.93 12.53
N VAL A 184 11.05 -3.78 12.39
CA VAL A 184 11.53 -2.49 12.87
C VAL A 184 10.33 -1.65 13.26
N ASP A 185 10.52 -0.75 14.21
CA ASP A 185 9.48 0.23 14.55
C ASP A 185 9.23 1.19 13.38
N LEU A 186 8.07 1.85 13.41
CA LEU A 186 7.77 2.88 12.43
C LEU A 186 8.71 4.06 12.69
N PRO A 187 9.37 4.61 11.66
CA PRO A 187 10.13 5.85 11.84
C PRO A 187 9.15 7.00 12.05
N LYS A 188 9.68 8.21 12.25
CA LYS A 188 8.84 9.41 12.32
C LYS A 188 7.97 9.55 11.05
N ILE A 189 6.67 9.25 11.21
CA ILE A 189 5.64 9.33 10.18
C ILE A 189 5.16 10.76 10.04
N ASN A 190 5.03 11.23 8.80
CA ASN A 190 4.33 12.46 8.48
C ASN A 190 2.87 12.15 8.19
N TYR A 191 2.01 12.73 9.00
CA TYR A 191 0.57 12.54 8.97
C TYR A 191 -0.09 13.73 8.28
N SER A 192 -1.11 13.45 7.47
CA SER A 192 -1.99 14.47 6.93
C SER A 192 -3.43 14.00 7.01
N SER A 193 -4.33 14.85 7.46
CA SER A 193 -5.75 14.67 7.24
C SER A 193 -6.23 15.54 6.08
N LEU A 194 -7.28 15.11 5.40
CA LEU A 194 -7.89 15.80 4.27
C LEU A 194 -9.40 15.90 4.45
N ALA A 195 -9.90 17.13 4.57
CA ALA A 195 -11.31 17.46 4.46
C ALA A 195 -11.59 18.03 3.06
N ILE A 196 -12.69 17.60 2.43
CA ILE A 196 -13.07 18.06 1.08
C ILE A 196 -14.50 18.59 1.12
N LYS A 197 -14.68 19.82 0.62
CA LYS A 197 -16.00 20.33 0.27
C LYS A 197 -16.29 19.95 -1.18
N HIS A 198 -17.40 19.27 -1.41
CA HIS A 198 -17.84 18.91 -2.75
C HIS A 198 -19.35 19.11 -2.93
N HIS A 199 -19.75 19.33 -4.18
CA HIS A 199 -21.15 19.44 -4.59
C HIS A 199 -21.34 18.78 -5.96
N ASN A 200 -22.38 17.95 -6.13
CA ASN A 200 -22.64 17.19 -7.37
C ASN A 200 -21.40 16.48 -7.94
N ASN A 201 -20.65 15.78 -7.08
CA ASN A 201 -19.39 15.11 -7.40
C ASN A 201 -18.26 16.04 -7.87
N ILE A 202 -18.35 17.36 -7.71
CA ILE A 202 -17.29 18.34 -8.03
C ILE A 202 -16.66 18.83 -6.73
N VAL A 203 -15.33 18.80 -6.66
CA VAL A 203 -14.54 19.35 -5.56
C VAL A 203 -14.57 20.88 -5.64
N GLU A 204 -15.16 21.48 -4.62
CA GLU A 204 -15.26 22.93 -4.47
C GLU A 204 -14.21 23.48 -3.51
N GLY A 205 -13.65 22.67 -2.62
CA GLY A 205 -12.61 23.12 -1.71
C GLY A 205 -12.02 21.98 -0.89
N TYR A 206 -10.95 22.30 -0.19
CA TYR A 206 -10.24 21.34 0.64
C TYR A 206 -9.51 22.02 1.80
N SER A 207 -9.19 21.23 2.81
CA SER A 207 -8.19 21.54 3.81
C SER A 207 -7.31 20.32 4.10
N LEU A 208 -6.01 20.52 4.05
CA LEU A 208 -5.00 19.60 4.57
C LEU A 208 -4.55 20.09 5.95
N CYS A 209 -4.59 19.21 6.95
CA CYS A 209 -3.91 19.42 8.24
C CYS A 209 -2.71 18.47 8.32
N ILE A 210 -1.51 19.02 8.19
CA ILE A 210 -0.25 18.28 8.19
C ILE A 210 0.36 18.35 9.59
N ASN A 211 0.64 17.17 10.17
CA ASN A 211 1.24 17.00 11.50
C ASN A 211 0.53 17.83 12.60
N GLY A 212 -0.77 18.08 12.43
CA GLY A 212 -1.62 18.76 13.40
C GLY A 212 -1.43 20.27 13.52
N ASN A 213 -0.49 20.89 12.80
CA ASN A 213 -0.10 22.28 13.01
C ASN A 213 0.06 23.13 11.74
N LYS A 214 0.09 22.51 10.56
CA LYS A 214 0.21 23.20 9.27
C LYS A 214 -1.04 22.99 8.44
N PHE A 215 -1.65 24.09 8.01
CA PHE A 215 -2.89 24.08 7.24
C PHE A 215 -2.67 24.57 5.82
N ILE A 216 -3.18 23.80 4.87
CA ILE A 216 -3.18 24.18 3.46
C ILE A 216 -4.62 24.07 2.97
N CYS A 217 -5.21 25.20 2.66
CA CYS A 217 -6.63 25.29 2.35
C CYS A 217 -6.84 25.89 0.97
N GLY A 218 -7.77 25.31 0.23
CA GLY A 218 -8.13 25.74 -1.10
C GLY A 218 -9.63 25.79 -1.30
N MET A 219 -10.14 26.79 -1.99
CA MET A 219 -11.57 26.90 -2.29
C MET A 219 -11.79 27.44 -3.69
N LYS A 220 -12.82 26.97 -4.35
CA LYS A 220 -13.29 27.50 -5.62
C LYS A 220 -13.82 28.91 -5.39
N ASP A 221 -13.38 29.83 -6.23
CA ASP A 221 -13.87 31.19 -6.25
C ASP A 221 -13.95 31.67 -7.69
N ASN A 222 -15.17 31.91 -8.17
CA ASN A 222 -15.42 32.34 -9.54
C ASN A 222 -15.24 33.85 -9.71
N SER A 223 -15.14 34.61 -8.61
CA SER A 223 -15.12 36.08 -8.63
C SER A 223 -13.74 36.71 -8.52
N VAL A 224 -12.66 35.92 -8.36
CA VAL A 224 -11.34 36.43 -8.01
C VAL A 224 -10.23 35.79 -8.84
N GLU A 225 -9.29 36.60 -9.34
CA GLU A 225 -7.96 36.13 -9.76
C GLU A 225 -7.30 35.34 -8.63
N LEU A 226 -6.47 34.34 -8.96
CA LEU A 226 -5.80 33.45 -8.01
C LEU A 226 -5.13 34.24 -6.86
N LYS A 227 -5.74 34.26 -5.66
CA LYS A 227 -5.15 34.87 -4.47
C LYS A 227 -4.56 33.77 -3.60
N THR A 228 -3.25 33.87 -3.32
CA THR A 228 -2.56 33.05 -2.32
C THR A 228 -2.24 33.94 -1.12
N ILE A 229 -2.70 33.52 0.05
CA ILE A 229 -2.39 34.17 1.32
C ILE A 229 -1.56 33.20 2.16
N LYS A 230 -0.43 33.68 2.68
CA LYS A 230 0.41 32.92 3.61
C LYS A 230 0.30 33.57 4.99
N ASN A 231 0.09 32.77 6.02
CA ASN A 231 0.08 33.19 7.42
C ASN A 231 0.87 32.20 8.27
N GLY A 232 2.10 32.54 8.61
CA GLY A 232 3.05 31.60 9.20
C GLY A 232 3.23 30.37 8.31
N ASN A 233 2.99 29.19 8.86
CA ASN A 233 3.06 27.93 8.12
C ASN A 233 1.81 27.64 7.26
N ASN A 234 0.75 28.45 7.40
CA ASN A 234 -0.53 28.19 6.77
C ASN A 234 -0.66 28.86 5.41
N ILE A 235 -1.32 28.19 4.48
CA ILE A 235 -1.47 28.63 3.10
C ILE A 235 -2.96 28.55 2.72
N PHE A 236 -3.49 29.65 2.21
CA PHE A 236 -4.89 29.76 1.77
C PHE A 236 -4.92 30.20 0.31
N LYS A 237 -5.69 29.49 -0.51
CA LYS A 237 -5.74 29.71 -1.96
C LYS A 237 -7.16 29.68 -2.49
N THR A 238 -7.44 30.53 -3.47
CA THR A 238 -8.64 30.42 -4.29
C THR A 238 -8.33 29.79 -5.65
N TYR A 239 -9.30 29.15 -6.28
CA TYR A 239 -9.15 28.53 -7.60
C TYR A 239 -10.37 28.77 -8.47
N SER A 240 -10.17 28.92 -9.78
CA SER A 240 -11.28 28.98 -10.74
C SER A 240 -11.76 27.60 -11.21
N GLN A 241 -10.96 26.55 -11.02
CA GLN A 241 -11.20 25.21 -11.60
C GLN A 241 -10.85 24.08 -10.61
N GLU A 242 -11.67 23.03 -10.61
CA GLU A 242 -11.48 21.82 -9.78
C GLU A 242 -10.12 21.15 -10.04
N GLN A 243 -9.69 21.07 -11.30
CA GLN A 243 -8.44 20.37 -11.66
C GLN A 243 -7.22 21.02 -10.99
N LYS A 244 -7.25 22.34 -10.75
CA LYS A 244 -6.19 23.03 -10.02
C LYS A 244 -6.19 22.68 -8.54
N ILE A 245 -7.37 22.50 -7.93
CA ILE A 245 -7.50 22.03 -6.54
C ILE A 245 -6.89 20.63 -6.40
N ILE A 246 -7.28 19.70 -7.29
CA ILE A 246 -6.78 18.32 -7.25
C ILE A 246 -5.26 18.26 -7.37
N LYS A 247 -4.68 19.02 -8.33
CA LYS A 247 -3.22 19.09 -8.52
C LYS A 247 -2.51 19.70 -7.31
N ASP A 248 -3.11 20.72 -6.68
CA ASP A 248 -2.50 21.41 -5.55
C ASP A 248 -2.48 20.53 -4.29
N ILE A 249 -3.54 19.76 -4.04
CA ILE A 249 -3.58 18.75 -2.97
C ILE A 249 -2.41 17.75 -3.16
N GLN A 250 -2.28 17.18 -4.36
CA GLN A 250 -1.21 16.21 -4.64
C GLN A 250 0.18 16.83 -4.48
N TYR A 251 0.38 18.04 -5.00
CA TYR A 251 1.64 18.79 -4.88
C TYR A 251 2.08 18.94 -3.42
N TYR A 252 1.16 19.33 -2.53
CA TYR A 252 1.51 19.51 -1.13
C TYR A 252 1.73 18.20 -0.39
N LEU A 253 0.91 17.16 -0.64
CA LEU A 253 1.16 15.84 -0.05
C LEU A 253 2.55 15.29 -0.44
N ASP A 254 2.99 15.55 -1.67
CA ASP A 254 4.32 15.15 -2.18
C ASP A 254 5.46 15.96 -1.57
N ASN A 255 5.34 17.29 -1.53
CA ASN A 255 6.39 18.16 -0.98
C ASN A 255 6.59 18.00 0.52
N GLU A 256 5.51 17.78 1.25
CA GLU A 256 5.54 17.59 2.70
C GLU A 256 5.94 16.15 3.08
N GLN A 257 6.21 15.31 2.07
CA GLN A 257 6.56 13.90 2.24
C GLN A 257 5.60 13.22 3.22
N VAL A 258 4.29 13.30 2.94
CA VAL A 258 3.26 12.62 3.74
C VAL A 258 3.35 11.11 3.49
N ASP A 259 3.36 10.32 4.57
CA ASP A 259 3.31 8.84 4.51
C ASP A 259 1.88 8.33 4.74
N ASN A 260 1.16 8.94 5.69
CA ASN A 260 -0.17 8.53 6.12
C ASN A 260 -1.20 9.63 5.84
N LEU A 261 -2.24 9.27 5.11
CA LEU A 261 -3.32 10.17 4.70
C LEU A 261 -4.64 9.67 5.27
N VAL A 262 -5.32 10.55 6.01
CA VAL A 262 -6.58 10.23 6.67
C VAL A 262 -7.70 11.09 6.10
N VAL A 263 -8.82 10.45 5.81
CA VAL A 263 -10.06 11.12 5.40
C VAL A 263 -11.20 10.66 6.29
N TYR A 264 -12.35 11.29 6.16
CA TYR A 264 -13.57 10.86 6.83
C TYR A 264 -14.71 10.77 5.83
N ASN A 265 -15.20 9.55 5.59
CA ASN A 265 -16.42 9.23 4.84
C ASN A 265 -16.56 9.96 3.49
N LEU A 266 -15.49 10.00 2.69
CA LEU A 266 -15.54 10.64 1.38
C LEU A 266 -16.16 9.69 0.34
N PRO A 267 -17.09 10.17 -0.51
CA PRO A 267 -17.66 9.34 -1.56
C PRO A 267 -16.59 8.77 -2.51
N HIS A 268 -16.75 7.51 -2.93
CA HIS A 268 -15.82 6.87 -3.87
C HIS A 268 -15.58 7.68 -5.15
N VAL A 269 -16.61 8.36 -5.66
CA VAL A 269 -16.49 9.23 -6.86
C VAL A 269 -15.51 10.37 -6.64
N ILE A 270 -15.45 10.94 -5.42
CA ILE A 270 -14.48 11.98 -5.06
C ILE A 270 -13.09 11.36 -4.87
N LEU A 271 -12.99 10.26 -4.13
CA LEU A 271 -11.71 9.56 -3.87
C LEU A 271 -11.00 9.14 -5.17
N ASN A 272 -11.75 8.65 -6.16
CA ASN A 272 -11.22 8.20 -7.45
C ASN A 272 -10.60 9.33 -8.29
N LYS A 273 -10.81 10.61 -7.93
CA LYS A 273 -10.15 11.74 -8.59
C LYS A 273 -8.68 11.92 -8.17
N PHE A 274 -8.24 11.23 -7.11
CA PHE A 274 -6.93 11.37 -6.53
C PHE A 274 -6.10 10.09 -6.64
N ASN A 275 -4.78 10.24 -6.65
CA ASN A 275 -3.86 9.11 -6.63
C ASN A 275 -3.32 8.86 -5.22
N PHE A 276 -4.15 8.28 -4.35
CA PHE A 276 -3.75 7.97 -2.96
C PHE A 276 -2.98 6.66 -2.81
N VAL A 277 -2.53 6.06 -3.91
CA VAL A 277 -1.93 4.74 -3.93
C VAL A 277 -0.70 4.60 -3.04
N ARG A 278 0.07 5.68 -2.85
CA ARG A 278 1.34 5.64 -2.13
C ARG A 278 1.20 5.72 -0.61
N PHE A 279 0.07 6.24 -0.12
CA PHE A 279 -0.11 6.49 1.29
C PHE A 279 -0.55 5.22 2.02
N LEU A 280 -0.20 5.16 3.31
CA LEU A 280 -1.00 4.45 4.30
C LEU A 280 -2.29 5.25 4.44
N PHE A 281 -3.30 4.87 3.67
CA PHE A 281 -4.58 5.57 3.60
C PHE A 281 -5.55 4.99 4.63
N CYS A 282 -6.24 5.85 5.35
CA CYS A 282 -7.29 5.46 6.30
C CYS A 282 -8.54 6.30 6.04
N ASP A 283 -9.68 5.63 5.91
CA ASP A 283 -10.99 6.28 6.08
C ASP A 283 -11.41 6.07 7.53
N LEU A 284 -11.41 7.16 8.30
CA LEU A 284 -11.68 7.14 9.72
C LEU A 284 -13.09 6.62 10.05
N TYR A 285 -14.07 6.84 9.15
CA TYR A 285 -15.42 6.32 9.34
C TYR A 285 -15.44 4.78 9.22
N ALA A 286 -14.83 4.23 8.16
CA ALA A 286 -14.72 2.79 7.96
C ALA A 286 -13.92 2.12 9.09
N TYR A 287 -12.80 2.72 9.50
CA TYR A 287 -12.03 2.28 10.66
C TYR A 287 -12.91 2.22 11.92
N SER A 288 -13.67 3.28 12.18
CA SER A 288 -14.50 3.36 13.39
C SER A 288 -15.61 2.32 13.38
N LEU A 289 -16.26 2.06 12.24
CA LEU A 289 -17.26 0.99 12.11
C LEU A 289 -16.71 -0.39 12.45
N GLY A 290 -15.46 -0.68 12.09
CA GLY A 290 -14.83 -1.97 12.34
C GLY A 290 -14.32 -2.16 13.77
N ASN A 291 -14.02 -1.08 14.50
CA ASN A 291 -13.30 -1.14 15.77
C ASN A 291 -14.08 -0.61 16.98
N LEU A 292 -15.08 0.24 16.77
CA LEU A 292 -15.75 0.98 17.84
C LEU A 292 -17.24 0.67 17.89
N LYS A 293 -17.81 0.88 19.08
CA LYS A 293 -19.25 0.89 19.30
C LYS A 293 -19.70 2.31 19.62
N CYS A 294 -20.06 3.04 18.57
CA CYS A 294 -20.51 4.44 18.63
C CYS A 294 -22.04 4.53 18.43
N ARG A 295 -22.62 5.71 18.64
CA ARG A 295 -24.06 5.94 18.46
C ARG A 295 -24.42 6.03 16.99
N ASP A 296 -23.70 6.88 16.26
CA ASP A 296 -23.94 7.14 14.83
C ASP A 296 -22.66 7.27 13.99
N TYR A 297 -21.49 7.21 14.64
CA TYR A 297 -20.18 7.31 13.99
C TYR A 297 -19.95 8.65 13.27
N SER A 298 -20.76 9.68 13.55
CA SER A 298 -20.52 11.04 13.10
C SER A 298 -19.16 11.55 13.59
N ILE A 299 -18.59 12.54 12.91
CA ILE A 299 -17.30 13.10 13.35
C ILE A 299 -17.43 13.75 14.74
N GLU A 300 -18.62 14.26 15.10
CA GLU A 300 -18.96 14.74 16.42
C GLU A 300 -19.03 13.64 17.48
N ASP A 301 -19.68 12.50 17.18
CA ASP A 301 -19.75 11.34 18.09
C ASP A 301 -18.34 10.75 18.31
N LEU A 302 -17.53 10.65 17.25
CA LEU A 302 -16.14 10.22 17.35
C LEU A 302 -15.27 11.20 18.15
N ARG A 303 -15.45 12.51 17.96
CA ARG A 303 -14.79 13.54 18.77
C ARG A 303 -15.06 13.32 20.25
N ASP A 304 -16.33 13.14 20.60
CA ASP A 304 -16.76 13.00 22.00
C ASP A 304 -16.25 11.69 22.58
N TYR A 305 -16.29 10.59 21.81
CA TYR A 305 -15.74 9.29 22.19
C TYR A 305 -14.25 9.36 22.56
N TYR A 306 -13.43 10.04 21.73
CA TYR A 306 -12.00 10.18 21.96
C TYR A 306 -11.62 11.39 22.84
N ASN A 307 -12.61 12.11 23.37
CA ASN A 307 -12.41 13.34 24.15
C ASN A 307 -11.48 14.35 23.44
N CYS A 308 -11.60 14.45 22.11
CA CYS A 308 -10.84 15.41 21.33
C CYS A 308 -11.46 16.79 21.54
N LYS A 309 -10.70 17.75 22.05
CA LYS A 309 -11.19 19.13 22.15
C LYS A 309 -11.39 19.67 20.74
N ALA A 310 -12.63 20.02 20.39
CA ALA A 310 -12.89 20.87 19.23
C ALA A 310 -12.36 22.27 19.53
N ASN A 311 -11.04 22.44 19.43
CA ASN A 311 -10.48 23.77 19.35
C ASN A 311 -10.95 24.31 18.00
N SER A 312 -11.96 25.18 18.01
CA SER A 312 -12.32 25.96 16.83
C SER A 312 -11.06 26.69 16.40
N PHE A 313 -10.42 26.23 15.33
CA PHE A 313 -9.30 26.94 14.72
C PHE A 313 -9.92 28.11 13.95
N SER A 314 -10.25 29.18 14.68
CA SER A 314 -10.70 30.43 14.08
C SER A 314 -9.47 31.13 13.51
N PHE A 315 -9.26 30.99 12.20
CA PHE A 315 -8.37 31.90 11.49
C PHE A 315 -9.07 33.26 11.42
N ASN A 316 -8.65 34.21 12.27
CA ASN A 316 -9.09 35.62 12.19
C ASN A 316 -8.46 36.29 10.96
N PHE A 317 -8.94 35.93 9.76
CA PHE A 317 -8.48 36.48 8.48
C PHE A 317 -9.66 36.99 7.63
N TYR A 318 -9.35 37.77 6.60
CA TYR A 318 -10.29 38.32 5.60
C TYR A 318 -11.17 37.27 4.88
N PHE A 319 -10.81 35.99 4.96
CA PHE A 319 -11.58 34.83 4.45
C PHE A 319 -11.97 33.85 5.58
N GLY A 320 -11.93 34.30 6.83
CA GLY A 320 -11.97 33.48 8.05
C GLY A 320 -13.08 32.44 8.01
N ASP A 321 -14.30 32.84 7.69
CA ASP A 321 -15.44 31.92 7.64
C ASP A 321 -15.38 30.93 6.46
N LYS A 322 -14.82 31.34 5.32
CA LYS A 322 -14.81 30.54 4.09
C LYS A 322 -13.95 29.28 4.24
N PHE A 323 -12.85 29.36 4.99
CA PHE A 323 -11.94 28.24 5.23
C PHE A 323 -12.08 27.61 6.63
N ALA A 324 -12.59 28.35 7.62
CA ALA A 324 -12.64 27.90 9.02
C ALA A 324 -13.32 26.55 9.20
N LYS A 325 -14.44 26.30 8.51
CA LYS A 325 -15.14 25.01 8.62
C LYS A 325 -14.26 23.85 8.18
N LEU A 326 -13.68 23.94 6.97
CA LEU A 326 -12.83 22.88 6.42
C LEU A 326 -11.54 22.68 7.22
N SER A 327 -10.92 23.76 7.72
CA SER A 327 -9.72 23.64 8.54
C SER A 327 -10.00 23.05 9.91
N THR A 328 -11.15 23.37 10.51
CA THR A 328 -11.58 22.76 11.77
C THR A 328 -11.87 21.27 11.56
N GLU A 329 -12.55 20.93 10.46
CA GLU A 329 -12.86 19.55 10.11
C GLU A 329 -11.60 18.71 9.86
N SER A 330 -10.66 19.19 9.04
CA SER A 330 -9.39 18.48 8.81
C SER A 330 -8.60 18.32 10.12
N LYS A 331 -8.54 19.35 10.97
CA LYS A 331 -7.90 19.25 12.28
C LYS A 331 -8.57 18.20 13.17
N LEU A 332 -9.90 18.18 13.19
CA LEU A 332 -10.65 17.22 13.99
C LEU A 332 -10.42 15.77 13.52
N ILE A 333 -10.43 15.52 12.21
CA ILE A 333 -10.05 14.22 11.63
C ILE A 333 -8.65 13.81 12.09
N TYR A 334 -7.69 14.74 12.05
CA TYR A 334 -6.33 14.49 12.50
C TYR A 334 -6.28 14.10 13.98
N ASP A 335 -6.91 14.89 14.84
CA ASP A 335 -6.84 14.69 16.30
C ASP A 335 -7.50 13.38 16.72
N ILE A 336 -8.66 13.04 16.13
CA ILE A 336 -9.33 11.75 16.38
C ILE A 336 -8.43 10.60 15.93
N TYR A 337 -7.85 10.68 14.73
CA TYR A 337 -7.00 9.62 14.21
C TYR A 337 -5.77 9.38 15.09
N ILE A 338 -5.11 10.45 15.55
CA ILE A 338 -3.97 10.31 16.48
C ILE A 338 -4.44 9.72 17.82
N ALA A 339 -5.56 10.20 18.37
CA ALA A 339 -6.10 9.68 19.63
C ALA A 339 -6.53 8.21 19.56
N SER A 340 -6.85 7.71 18.35
CA SER A 340 -7.28 6.34 18.14
C SER A 340 -6.16 5.30 18.10
N ASP A 341 -4.89 5.72 18.02
CA ASP A 341 -3.73 4.85 17.78
C ASP A 341 -3.90 3.88 16.58
N ALA A 342 -4.77 4.24 15.61
CA ALA A 342 -5.15 3.36 14.49
C ALA A 342 -3.95 2.85 13.69
N LEU A 343 -2.92 3.68 13.49
CA LEU A 343 -1.74 3.28 12.75
C LEU A 343 -0.91 2.22 13.50
N LEU A 344 -0.81 2.36 14.82
CA LEU A 344 -0.07 1.43 15.66
C LEU A 344 -0.79 0.08 15.70
N LEU A 345 -2.11 0.09 15.90
CA LEU A 345 -2.93 -1.12 15.81
C LEU A 345 -2.80 -1.80 14.45
N ALA A 346 -2.86 -1.04 13.35
CA ALA A 346 -2.70 -1.58 12.01
C ALA A 346 -1.31 -2.22 11.78
N LYS A 347 -0.24 -1.65 12.36
CA LYS A 347 1.11 -2.26 12.34
C LYS A 347 1.10 -3.61 13.04
N GLU A 348 0.60 -3.67 14.28
CA GLU A 348 0.58 -4.89 15.08
C GLU A 348 -0.24 -6.00 14.40
N MET A 349 -1.43 -5.65 13.90
CA MET A 349 -2.27 -6.58 13.15
C MET A 349 -1.59 -7.10 11.88
N ALA A 350 -0.89 -6.23 11.14
CA ALA A 350 -0.15 -6.62 9.94
C ALA A 350 1.03 -7.56 10.27
N GLU A 351 1.72 -7.30 11.38
CA GLU A 351 2.82 -8.13 11.87
C GLU A 351 2.37 -9.51 12.36
N ILE A 352 1.18 -9.61 12.95
CA ILE A 352 0.58 -10.87 13.41
C ILE A 352 0.03 -11.67 12.22
N SER A 353 -0.80 -11.02 11.40
CA SER A 353 -1.52 -11.67 10.29
C SER A 353 -0.65 -11.95 9.07
N GLY A 354 0.45 -11.21 8.89
CA GLY A 354 1.24 -11.22 7.65
C GLY A 354 0.60 -10.47 6.49
N CYS A 355 -0.48 -9.71 6.73
CA CYS A 355 -1.12 -8.87 5.71
C CYS A 355 -0.37 -7.55 5.51
N SER A 356 -0.64 -6.89 4.38
CA SER A 356 -0.16 -5.53 4.13
C SER A 356 -0.82 -4.54 5.09
N MET A 357 -0.04 -3.63 5.67
CA MET A 357 -0.50 -2.67 6.69
C MET A 357 -1.69 -1.82 6.22
N ILE A 358 -1.76 -1.51 4.92
CA ILE A 358 -2.89 -0.77 4.34
C ILE A 358 -4.24 -1.49 4.50
N ARG A 359 -4.25 -2.84 4.46
CA ARG A 359 -5.48 -3.62 4.64
C ARG A 359 -5.94 -3.57 6.09
N CYS A 360 -4.99 -3.50 7.03
CA CYS A 360 -5.28 -3.34 8.44
C CYS A 360 -5.73 -1.90 8.79
N CYS A 361 -5.28 -0.88 8.05
CA CYS A 361 -5.77 0.50 8.20
C CYS A 361 -7.23 0.70 7.78
N LEU A 362 -7.80 -0.21 6.98
CA LEU A 362 -9.10 -0.06 6.33
C LEU A 362 -10.19 -1.01 6.85
N ILE A 363 -9.90 -1.79 7.89
CA ILE A 363 -10.67 -2.96 8.36
C ILE A 363 -11.99 -3.20 7.60
N ILE A 364 -11.88 -3.96 6.51
CA ILE A 364 -12.92 -4.83 5.94
C ILE A 364 -12.26 -6.17 5.62
#